data_AF-A0A258ZJK2-F1
#
_entry.id   AF-A0A258ZJK2-F1
#
_cell.length_a   1.000
_cell.length_b   1.000
_cell.length_c   1.000
_cell.angle_alpha   90.00
_cell.angle_beta   90.00
_cell.angle_gamma   90.00
#
_symmetry.space_group_name_H-M   'P 1'
#
loop_
_entity.id
_entity.type
_entity.pdbx_description
1 polymer ?
#
loop_
_entity_poly.entity_id
_entity_poly.type
_entity_poly.pdbx_seq_one_letter_code
_entity_poly.pdbx_strand_id
1 'polypeptide(L)'
;MGNENVKRNSKHETVKADKFQGDLFPGVGGRQGCTPAPAGGGGYQDICSVLNFDPTTDQKKRDPRLEELRQMGLQRMWLDVAEEIGVDALLKMWRILDQDKSSIGDDGRLLVPLRSYSTYIRYQRNRYIESLATMGMKPREIQQKLNAQLCEQISIRHISRLITQD
;
A
#
# COMPACT_ATOMS: atom_id res chain seq x y z
N MET A 1 -54.83 7.79 -13.31
CA MET A 1 -55.84 7.15 -12.44
C MET A 1 -55.39 5.71 -12.25
N GLY A 2 -54.96 5.19 -11.11
CA GLY A 2 -55.26 5.50 -9.70
C GLY A 2 -55.55 4.14 -9.04
N ASN A 3 -54.97 3.91 -7.86
CA ASN A 3 -55.24 2.87 -6.83
C ASN A 3 -53.91 2.23 -6.37
N GLU A 4 -53.20 2.79 -5.40
CA GLU A 4 -53.44 2.81 -3.94
C GLU A 4 -53.04 1.52 -3.20
N ASN A 5 -52.08 1.76 -2.30
CA ASN A 5 -51.58 0.97 -1.17
C ASN A 5 -52.58 0.06 -0.46
N VAL A 6 -52.12 -1.15 -0.07
CA VAL A 6 -52.46 -1.72 1.25
C VAL A 6 -51.25 -2.48 1.84
N LYS A 7 -50.74 -1.94 2.96
CA LYS A 7 -49.80 -2.56 3.91
C LYS A 7 -50.48 -3.73 4.64
N ARG A 8 -49.75 -4.83 4.87
CA ARG A 8 -50.12 -5.85 5.86
C ARG A 8 -49.11 -5.88 7.02
N ASN A 9 -49.52 -5.26 8.12
CA ASN A 9 -49.47 -5.63 9.55
C ASN A 9 -49.14 -7.12 9.87
N SER A 10 -48.71 -7.57 11.07
CA SER A 10 -48.57 -7.00 12.42
C SER A 10 -48.16 -8.11 13.43
N LYS A 11 -47.35 -7.72 14.44
CA LYS A 11 -47.29 -8.17 15.86
C LYS A 11 -46.59 -9.48 16.31
N HIS A 12 -45.66 -9.22 17.24
CA HIS A 12 -45.12 -10.05 18.33
C HIS A 12 -46.18 -10.64 19.27
N GLU A 13 -45.92 -11.83 19.81
CA GLU A 13 -45.95 -12.09 21.26
C GLU A 13 -45.40 -13.50 21.60
N THR A 14 -44.54 -13.58 22.61
CA THR A 14 -44.70 -14.54 23.72
C THR A 14 -43.75 -14.18 24.88
N VAL A 15 -44.35 -13.91 26.04
CA VAL A 15 -43.76 -13.84 27.39
C VAL A 15 -44.63 -14.83 28.21
N LYS A 16 -44.20 -15.69 29.14
CA LYS A 16 -43.44 -15.49 30.38
C LYS A 16 -43.07 -16.84 31.03
N ALA A 17 -41.95 -16.80 31.79
CA ALA A 17 -41.67 -17.35 33.15
C ALA A 17 -41.86 -18.87 33.42
N ASP A 18 -41.08 -19.55 34.27
CA ASP A 18 -40.78 -19.17 35.65
C ASP A 18 -39.52 -19.84 36.26
N LYS A 19 -39.11 -19.25 37.39
CA LYS A 19 -37.91 -19.38 38.22
C LYS A 19 -37.73 -20.72 38.96
N PHE A 20 -36.47 -21.06 39.26
CA PHE A 20 -36.07 -21.55 40.60
C PHE A 20 -34.58 -21.19 40.84
N GLN A 21 -34.28 -20.65 42.03
CA GLN A 21 -32.95 -20.25 42.49
C GLN A 21 -32.76 -20.71 43.96
N GLY A 22 -31.52 -21.10 44.29
CA GLY A 22 -30.99 -21.32 45.65
C GLY A 22 -30.53 -22.78 45.88
N ASP A 23 -29.36 -23.10 46.47
CA ASP A 23 -28.37 -22.27 47.15
C ASP A 23 -27.14 -23.13 47.63
N LEU A 24 -25.94 -22.51 47.78
CA LEU A 24 -24.88 -22.71 48.83
C LEU A 24 -23.67 -23.72 48.72
N PHE A 25 -22.47 -23.12 48.44
CA PHE A 25 -21.08 -23.33 48.98
C PHE A 25 -20.17 -24.54 48.59
N PRO A 26 -18.83 -24.53 48.86
CA PRO A 26 -17.77 -23.52 48.64
C PRO A 26 -16.48 -24.08 47.97
N GLY A 27 -15.67 -23.20 47.35
CA GLY A 27 -14.20 -23.26 47.23
C GLY A 27 -13.45 -24.54 46.85
N VAL A 28 -12.84 -24.55 45.65
CA VAL A 28 -11.52 -25.16 45.39
C VAL A 28 -10.78 -24.33 44.34
N GLY A 29 -9.90 -23.44 44.82
CA GLY A 29 -8.85 -22.86 44.00
C GLY A 29 -7.84 -23.93 43.59
N GLY A 30 -7.44 -23.94 42.33
CA GLY A 30 -6.41 -24.85 41.85
C GLY A 30 -6.54 -25.20 40.38
N ARG A 31 -6.13 -24.27 39.50
CA ARG A 31 -5.57 -24.64 38.19
C ARG A 31 -4.32 -23.80 37.95
N GLN A 32 -3.17 -24.38 38.29
CA GLN A 32 -1.94 -24.06 37.59
C GLN A 32 -2.03 -24.69 36.19
N GLY A 33 -1.71 -23.89 35.19
CA GLY A 33 -1.46 -24.32 33.83
C GLY A 33 -0.83 -23.16 33.10
N CYS A 34 0.50 -23.19 32.95
CA CYS A 34 1.24 -22.25 32.13
C CYS A 34 0.59 -22.15 30.74
N THR A 35 0.04 -20.99 30.41
CA THR A 35 -0.13 -20.60 29.02
C THR A 35 1.07 -19.73 28.68
N PRO A 36 1.96 -20.14 27.75
CA PRO A 36 3.00 -19.24 27.27
C PRO A 36 2.33 -18.02 26.66
N ALA A 37 2.94 -16.84 26.86
CA ALA A 37 2.50 -15.62 26.20
C ALA A 37 2.35 -15.87 24.68
N PRO A 38 1.29 -15.36 24.03
CA PRO A 38 1.19 -15.47 22.58
C PRO A 38 2.44 -14.84 21.96
N ALA A 39 3.04 -15.59 21.03
CA ALA A 39 4.25 -15.22 20.32
C ALA A 39 4.16 -13.78 19.80
N GLY A 40 5.27 -13.05 19.97
CA GLY A 40 5.43 -11.69 19.51
C GLY A 40 4.83 -11.48 18.12
N GLY A 41 3.98 -10.45 18.05
CA GLY A 41 3.21 -10.08 16.88
C GLY A 41 4.07 -9.85 15.64
N GLY A 42 3.40 -10.02 14.49
CA GLY A 42 3.98 -10.03 13.15
C GLY A 42 5.10 -9.03 12.95
N GLY A 43 6.28 -9.58 12.63
CA GLY A 43 7.34 -8.84 11.97
C GLY A 43 6.73 -8.20 10.72
N TYR A 44 6.55 -6.89 10.79
CA TYR A 44 6.24 -6.07 9.63
C TYR A 44 7.32 -6.36 8.60
N GLN A 45 6.92 -7.05 7.53
CA GLN A 45 7.52 -7.08 6.20
C GLN A 45 8.95 -6.56 6.18
N ASP A 46 9.93 -7.46 6.05
CA ASP A 46 11.26 -7.10 5.59
C ASP A 46 11.11 -6.48 4.18
N ILE A 47 11.05 -5.14 4.11
CA ILE A 47 11.00 -4.40 2.84
C ILE A 47 12.40 -4.51 2.22
N CYS A 48 12.60 -5.57 1.46
CA CYS A 48 13.76 -5.76 0.59
C CYS A 48 13.59 -4.90 -0.66
N SER A 49 13.78 -3.58 -0.52
CA SER A 49 13.95 -2.69 -1.66
C SER A 49 15.35 -2.07 -1.61
N VAL A 50 16.01 -1.97 -2.77
CA VAL A 50 17.30 -1.25 -2.92
C VAL A 50 17.15 0.26 -2.65
N LEU A 51 15.92 0.72 -2.47
CA LEU A 51 15.52 2.11 -2.22
C LEU A 51 14.99 2.28 -0.79
N ASN A 52 15.64 1.65 0.18
CA ASN A 52 15.35 1.91 1.58
C ASN A 52 15.92 3.30 1.93
N PHE A 53 15.07 4.32 1.82
CA PHE A 53 15.34 5.63 2.38
C PHE A 53 15.16 5.50 3.90
N ASP A 54 16.26 5.42 4.64
CA ASP A 54 16.20 5.46 6.10
C ASP A 54 15.51 6.76 6.54
N PRO A 55 14.43 6.70 7.35
CA PRO A 55 13.94 7.86 8.06
C PRO A 55 14.92 8.12 9.20
N THR A 56 16.08 8.68 8.86
CA THR A 56 17.03 9.19 9.85
C THR A 56 16.29 10.20 10.71
N THR A 57 16.23 9.86 11.99
CA THR A 57 15.59 10.59 13.08
C THR A 57 16.41 11.83 13.42
N ASP A 58 16.62 12.70 12.45
CA ASP A 58 16.85 14.12 12.69
C ASP A 58 15.52 14.80 12.46
N GLN A 59 14.99 15.50 13.48
CA GLN A 59 13.87 16.41 13.29
C GLN A 59 14.32 17.55 12.37
N LYS A 60 14.44 17.27 11.07
CA LYS A 60 14.53 18.28 10.04
C LYS A 60 13.30 19.15 10.24
N LYS A 61 13.52 20.38 10.69
CA LYS A 61 12.47 21.40 10.74
C LYS A 61 11.80 21.38 9.37
N ARG A 62 10.52 21.01 9.36
CA ARG A 62 9.72 20.96 8.14
C ARG A 62 9.90 22.26 7.37
N ASP A 63 10.18 22.17 6.07
CA ASP A 63 10.42 23.36 5.25
C ASP A 63 9.19 24.30 5.34
N PRO A 64 9.34 25.56 5.78
CA PRO A 64 8.22 26.48 5.95
C PRO A 64 7.47 26.72 4.62
N ARG A 65 8.14 26.56 3.47
CA ARG A 65 7.52 26.70 2.15
C ARG A 65 6.44 25.65 1.87
N LEU A 66 6.45 24.50 2.56
CA LEU A 66 5.38 23.51 2.45
C LEU A 66 4.03 24.05 2.94
N GLU A 67 4.06 24.95 3.94
CA GLU A 67 2.87 25.61 4.44
C GLU A 67 2.31 26.58 3.39
N GLU A 68 3.18 27.36 2.74
CA GLU A 68 2.80 28.27 1.65
C GLU A 68 2.16 27.49 0.49
N LEU A 69 2.76 26.37 0.07
CA LEU A 69 2.21 25.51 -0.98
C LEU A 69 0.85 24.93 -0.61
N ARG A 70 0.66 24.54 0.66
CA ARG A 70 -0.63 24.07 1.16
C ARG A 70 -1.69 25.17 1.11
N GLN A 71 -1.35 26.38 1.54
CA GLN A 71 -2.25 27.54 1.52
C GLN A 71 -2.65 27.95 0.09
N MET A 72 -1.75 27.78 -0.87
CA MET A 72 -2.02 27.95 -2.30
C MET A 72 -2.98 26.87 -2.86
N GLY A 73 -3.31 25.83 -2.08
CA GLY A 73 -4.23 24.77 -2.50
C GLY A 73 -3.56 23.61 -3.22
N LEU A 74 -2.23 23.46 -3.09
CA LEU A 74 -1.53 22.30 -3.64
C LEU A 74 -2.01 21.01 -2.94
N GLN A 75 -2.29 19.97 -3.73
CA GLN A 75 -2.80 18.70 -3.20
C GLN A 75 -1.78 18.03 -2.28
N ARG A 76 -2.28 17.32 -1.24
CA ARG A 76 -1.46 16.65 -0.23
C ARG A 76 -0.38 15.73 -0.82
N MET A 77 -0.70 14.98 -1.87
CA MET A 77 0.25 14.11 -2.55
C MET A 77 1.52 14.85 -3.00
N TRP A 78 1.39 16.07 -3.53
CA TRP A 78 2.55 16.86 -3.96
C TRP A 78 3.34 17.45 -2.79
N LEU A 79 2.68 17.71 -1.65
CA LEU A 79 3.37 18.09 -0.42
C LEU A 79 4.19 16.92 0.12
N ASP A 80 3.64 15.72 0.10
CA ASP A 80 4.35 14.50 0.50
C ASP A 80 5.58 14.29 -0.42
N VAL A 81 5.42 14.46 -1.73
CA VAL A 81 6.56 14.43 -2.67
C VAL A 81 7.62 15.47 -2.32
N ALA A 82 7.23 16.72 -2.06
CA ALA A 82 8.18 17.79 -1.70
C ALA A 82 8.87 17.56 -0.36
N GLU A 83 8.22 16.86 0.58
CA GLU A 83 8.82 16.47 1.86
C GLU A 83 9.93 15.42 1.64
N GLU A 84 9.74 14.50 0.69
CA GLU A 84 10.72 13.46 0.33
C GLU A 84 11.89 14.00 -0.52
N ILE A 85 11.61 14.75 -1.61
CA ILE A 85 12.64 15.20 -2.57
C ILE A 85 13.15 16.62 -2.30
N GLY A 86 12.50 17.36 -1.42
CA GLY A 86 12.74 18.78 -1.17
C GLY A 86 11.91 19.71 -2.07
N VAL A 87 11.53 20.87 -1.52
CA VAL A 87 10.71 21.89 -2.21
C VAL A 87 11.38 22.38 -3.50
N ASP A 88 12.69 22.59 -3.51
CA ASP A 88 13.41 23.07 -4.70
C ASP A 88 13.38 22.08 -5.86
N ALA A 89 13.44 20.78 -5.57
CA ALA A 89 13.34 19.73 -6.59
C ALA A 89 11.90 19.64 -7.12
N LEU A 90 10.89 19.73 -6.24
CA LEU A 90 9.49 19.81 -6.66
C LEU A 90 9.26 21.00 -7.59
N LEU A 91 9.71 22.21 -7.23
CA LEU A 91 9.50 23.41 -8.04
C LEU A 91 10.19 23.33 -9.41
N LYS A 92 11.40 22.76 -9.47
CA LYS A 92 12.09 22.50 -10.75
C LYS A 92 11.30 21.53 -11.62
N MET A 93 10.85 20.42 -11.06
CA MET A 93 10.04 19.43 -11.79
C MET A 93 8.72 20.05 -12.26
N TRP A 94 8.01 20.76 -11.39
CA TRP A 94 6.74 21.41 -11.72
C TRP A 94 6.94 22.41 -12.86
N ARG A 95 7.99 23.24 -12.83
CA ARG A 95 8.30 24.16 -13.92
C ARG A 95 8.54 23.44 -15.25
N ILE A 96 9.17 22.27 -15.26
CA ILE A 96 9.38 21.48 -16.49
C ILE A 96 8.05 20.95 -17.02
N LEU A 97 7.17 20.45 -16.13
CA LEU A 97 5.86 19.93 -16.53
C LEU A 97 4.94 21.05 -17.05
N ASP A 98 4.98 22.23 -16.42
CA ASP A 98 4.16 23.40 -16.78
C ASP A 98 4.54 24.01 -18.14
N GLN A 99 5.76 23.76 -18.63
CA GLN A 99 6.18 24.19 -19.97
C GLN A 99 5.44 23.46 -21.09
N ASP A 100 4.97 22.23 -20.83
CA ASP A 100 4.20 21.47 -21.79
C ASP A 100 2.72 21.87 -21.73
N LYS A 101 2.35 22.82 -22.59
CA LYS A 101 0.98 23.32 -22.69
C LYS A 101 -0.04 22.23 -23.09
N SER A 102 0.40 21.13 -23.70
CA SER A 102 -0.50 20.01 -24.02
C SER A 102 -0.95 19.24 -22.78
N SER A 103 -0.20 19.39 -21.68
CA SER A 103 -0.48 18.81 -20.39
C SER A 103 -1.35 19.73 -19.51
N ILE A 104 -1.86 20.86 -20.02
CA ILE A 104 -2.76 21.74 -19.27
C ILE A 104 -4.20 21.45 -19.69
N GLY A 105 -5.04 21.08 -18.73
CA GLY A 105 -6.47 20.86 -18.94
C GLY A 105 -7.23 22.17 -19.15
N ASP A 106 -8.47 22.07 -19.65
CA ASP A 106 -9.33 23.23 -19.93
C ASP A 106 -9.63 24.09 -18.70
N ASP A 107 -9.51 23.51 -17.49
CA ASP A 107 -9.66 24.19 -16.20
C ASP A 107 -8.37 24.86 -15.70
N GLY A 108 -7.32 24.88 -16.53
CA GLY A 108 -6.02 25.45 -16.20
C GLY A 108 -5.16 24.58 -15.28
N ARG A 109 -5.58 23.34 -14.99
CA ARG A 109 -4.80 22.42 -14.15
C ARG A 109 -3.78 21.64 -14.96
N LEU A 110 -2.61 21.45 -14.38
CA LEU A 110 -1.60 20.56 -14.92
C LEU A 110 -2.05 19.10 -14.80
N LEU A 111 -2.29 18.46 -15.94
CA LEU A 111 -2.52 17.04 -16.10
C LEU A 111 -1.17 16.36 -16.27
N VAL A 112 -0.81 15.49 -15.33
CA VAL A 112 0.47 14.77 -15.36
C VAL A 112 0.21 13.33 -15.84
N PRO A 113 0.41 13.00 -17.14
CA PRO A 113 0.09 11.69 -17.70
C PRO A 113 1.17 10.67 -17.35
N LEU A 114 1.33 10.35 -16.06
CA LEU A 114 2.23 9.29 -15.61
C LEU A 114 1.53 7.94 -15.65
N ARG A 115 2.22 6.94 -16.20
CA ARG A 115 1.80 5.55 -16.03
C ARG A 115 1.93 5.16 -14.56
N SER A 116 1.15 4.17 -14.14
CA SER A 116 1.24 3.64 -12.78
C SER A 116 2.68 3.25 -12.43
N TYR A 117 3.08 3.46 -11.18
CA TYR A 117 4.41 3.08 -10.71
C TYR A 117 4.69 1.58 -10.91
N SER A 118 3.66 0.73 -10.79
CA SER A 118 3.74 -0.70 -11.10
C SER A 118 4.18 -1.00 -12.54
N THR A 119 3.84 -0.14 -13.50
CA THR A 119 4.30 -0.27 -14.88
C THR A 119 5.80 -0.03 -14.99
N TYR A 120 6.31 0.98 -14.29
CA TYR A 120 7.75 1.26 -14.22
C TYR A 120 8.52 0.12 -13.54
N ILE A 121 8.04 -0.38 -12.40
CA ILE A 121 8.65 -1.52 -11.70
C ILE A 121 8.71 -2.74 -12.61
N ARG A 122 7.60 -3.08 -13.28
CA ARG A 122 7.56 -4.18 -14.25
C ARG A 122 8.58 -3.98 -15.38
N TYR A 123 8.70 -2.76 -15.90
CA TYR A 123 9.66 -2.44 -16.95
C TYR A 123 11.11 -2.63 -16.47
N GLN A 124 11.48 -2.10 -15.30
CA GLN A 124 12.81 -2.25 -14.72
C GLN A 124 13.15 -3.72 -14.49
N ARG A 125 12.22 -4.48 -13.93
CA ARG A 125 12.38 -5.91 -13.68
C ARG A 125 12.60 -6.71 -14.95
N ASN A 126 11.83 -6.44 -16.00
CA ASN A 126 12.00 -7.12 -17.29
C ASN A 126 13.39 -6.83 -17.88
N ARG A 127 13.83 -5.57 -17.87
CA ARG A 127 15.19 -5.20 -18.27
C ARG A 127 16.26 -5.87 -17.42
N TYR A 128 16.02 -6.03 -16.12
CA TYR A 128 16.95 -6.73 -15.26
C TYR A 128 17.03 -8.22 -15.65
N ILE A 129 15.90 -8.89 -15.91
CA ILE A 129 15.86 -10.27 -16.42
C ILE A 129 16.65 -10.40 -17.73
N GLU A 130 16.42 -9.52 -18.69
CA GLU A 130 17.13 -9.47 -19.97
C GLU A 130 18.64 -9.35 -19.73
N SER A 131 19.07 -8.42 -18.88
CA SER A 131 20.50 -8.24 -18.56
C SER A 131 21.12 -9.49 -17.94
N LEU A 132 20.39 -10.20 -17.07
CA LEU A 132 20.85 -11.45 -16.47
C LEU A 132 20.96 -12.57 -17.52
N ALA A 133 20.02 -12.63 -18.46
CA ALA A 133 20.04 -13.58 -19.56
C ALA A 133 21.19 -13.30 -20.55
N THR A 134 21.48 -12.03 -20.85
CA THR A 134 22.66 -11.63 -21.66
C THR A 134 23.97 -12.06 -21.00
N MET A 135 24.03 -12.06 -19.67
CA MET A 135 25.18 -12.60 -18.91
C MET A 135 25.24 -14.14 -18.89
N GLY A 136 24.34 -14.83 -19.61
CA GLY A 136 24.33 -16.28 -19.74
C GLY A 136 23.67 -17.03 -18.58
N MET A 137 23.00 -16.34 -17.65
CA MET A 137 22.29 -17.01 -16.55
C MET A 137 21.07 -17.77 -17.05
N LYS A 138 20.87 -18.96 -16.49
CA LYS A 138 19.71 -19.81 -16.84
C LYS A 138 18.44 -19.29 -16.16
N PRO A 139 17.25 -19.55 -16.71
CA PRO A 139 15.98 -19.08 -16.13
C PRO A 139 15.76 -19.42 -14.65
N ARG A 140 16.27 -20.57 -14.18
CA ARG A 140 16.23 -20.97 -12.76
C ARG A 140 17.14 -20.11 -11.87
N GLU A 141 18.34 -19.79 -12.35
CA GLU A 141 19.31 -18.95 -11.64
C GLU A 141 18.80 -17.51 -11.56
N ILE A 142 18.21 -17.01 -12.65
CA ILE A 142 17.55 -15.70 -12.69
C ILE A 142 16.42 -15.65 -11.65
N GLN A 143 15.56 -16.67 -11.59
CA GLN A 143 14.47 -16.73 -10.62
C GLN A 143 14.98 -16.67 -9.17
N GLN A 144 16.01 -17.46 -8.86
CA GLN A 144 16.62 -17.48 -7.52
C GLN A 144 17.18 -16.11 -7.16
N LYS A 145 17.86 -15.45 -8.11
CA LYS A 145 18.46 -14.13 -7.89
C LYS A 145 17.41 -13.03 -7.70
N LEU A 146 16.33 -13.06 -8.47
CA LEU A 146 15.21 -12.13 -8.32
C LEU A 146 14.51 -12.29 -6.97
N ASN A 147 14.29 -13.54 -6.53
CA ASN A 147 13.70 -13.80 -5.23
C ASN A 147 14.63 -13.34 -4.09
N ALA A 148 15.93 -13.61 -4.19
CA ALA A 148 16.90 -13.22 -3.17
C ALA A 148 17.12 -11.70 -3.07
N GLN A 149 17.08 -10.97 -4.19
CA GLN A 149 17.45 -9.54 -4.21
C GLN A 149 16.24 -8.59 -4.20
N LEU A 150 15.11 -9.01 -4.77
CA LEU A 150 13.93 -8.16 -4.95
C LEU A 150 12.68 -8.75 -4.27
N CYS A 151 12.79 -9.93 -3.65
CA CYS A 151 11.66 -10.68 -3.07
C CYS A 151 10.48 -10.88 -4.03
N GLU A 152 10.75 -10.84 -5.34
CA GLU A 152 9.72 -10.98 -6.37
C GLU A 152 9.54 -12.44 -6.79
N GLN A 153 8.33 -12.97 -6.60
CA GLN A 153 7.97 -14.32 -7.02
C GLN A 153 7.51 -14.33 -8.48
N ILE A 154 8.44 -14.60 -9.39
CA ILE A 154 8.15 -14.76 -10.82
C ILE A 154 8.26 -16.24 -11.20
N SER A 155 7.31 -16.75 -11.98
CA SER A 155 7.40 -18.11 -12.51
C SER A 155 8.52 -18.25 -13.55
N ILE A 156 9.21 -19.39 -13.55
CA ILE A 156 10.23 -19.73 -14.57
C ILE A 156 9.68 -19.59 -15.98
N ARG A 157 8.42 -20.00 -16.22
CA ARG A 157 7.76 -19.88 -17.52
C ARG A 157 7.68 -18.43 -17.99
N HIS A 158 7.40 -17.49 -17.09
CA HIS A 158 7.36 -16.07 -17.43
C HIS A 158 8.75 -15.55 -17.80
N ILE A 159 9.78 -15.93 -17.04
CA ILE A 159 11.18 -15.58 -17.32
C ILE A 159 11.60 -16.13 -18.68
N SER A 160 11.36 -17.42 -18.95
CA SER A 160 11.68 -18.04 -20.24
C SER A 160 10.98 -17.32 -21.39
N ARG A 161 9.70 -16.94 -21.23
CA ARG A 161 8.99 -16.19 -22.27
C ARG A 161 9.63 -14.83 -22.54
N LEU A 162 10.05 -14.10 -21.51
CA LEU A 162 10.70 -12.80 -21.67
C LEU A 162 12.03 -12.92 -22.42
N ILE A 163 12.83 -13.95 -22.12
CA ILE A 163 14.13 -14.18 -22.77
C ILE A 163 13.97 -14.58 -24.24
N THR A 164 12.89 -15.25 -24.62
CA THR A 164 12.64 -15.70 -26.01
C THR A 164 11.95 -14.64 -26.88
N GLN A 165 11.50 -13.52 -26.30
CA GLN A 165 10.80 -12.46 -27.04
C GLN A 165 11.73 -11.39 -27.64
N ASP A 166 13.03 -11.47 -27.36
CA ASP A 166 14.12 -10.71 -28.01
C ASP A 166 14.86 -11.61 -29.01
#